data_AF-A0A356D336-F1
#
_entry.id   AF-A0A356D336-F1
#
_cell.length_a   1.000
_cell.length_b   1.000
_cell.length_c   1.000
_cell.angle_alpha   90.00
_cell.angle_beta   90.00
_cell.angle_gamma   90.00
#
_symmetry.space_group_name_H-M   'P 1'
#
loop_
_entity.id
_entity.type
_entity.pdbx_description
1 polymer ?
#
loop_
_entity_poly.entity_id
_entity_poly.type
_entity_poly.pdbx_seq_one_letter_code
_entity_poly.pdbx_strand_id
1 'polypeptide(L)'
;MDNSIQNLIKLSEIEEKKFASFIKTTRGKLISPPKVAAQKATETNHDLMTGLLEQKQVTQAIIQLRELAYDEFLKEESVFNAVILKEIGEKFAAPKAKLEELCAQLSLPDLTDLESLTHTITELFGSYSGYISPYIYQLCLSNTQSRRSRAGKTFEGIIYFLYEYYGYPFESQASIGKKAFTELGLGKVVDSILPGISAFNQRRDKTIVGTMKTTLRERWQEVVEEVARSNLPNIHLLTVDDNISSSKAEQMARHNIVLVVRNDIKNSDTMKDKRSIIDFETYFLDELPATLKFWN
;
A
#
# COMPACT_ATOMS: atom_id res chain seq x y z
N MET A 1 -23.19 -11.29 -43.43
CA MET A 1 -23.24 -9.84 -43.19
C MET A 1 -22.16 -9.54 -42.19
N ASP A 2 -21.26 -8.62 -42.53
CA ASP A 2 -20.08 -8.25 -41.74
C ASP A 2 -20.52 -7.57 -40.44
N ASN A 3 -20.71 -8.38 -39.39
CA ASN A 3 -21.13 -7.91 -38.07
C ASN A 3 -19.88 -7.53 -37.26
N SER A 4 -19.03 -6.68 -37.84
CA SER A 4 -17.86 -6.14 -37.14
C SER A 4 -18.36 -5.34 -35.95
N ILE A 5 -18.30 -5.96 -34.77
CA ILE A 5 -18.65 -5.36 -33.49
C ILE A 5 -17.76 -4.12 -33.37
N GLN A 6 -18.35 -2.92 -33.48
CA GLN A 6 -17.64 -1.69 -33.14
C GLN A 6 -17.42 -1.69 -31.63
N ASN A 7 -16.28 -2.26 -31.23
CA ASN A 7 -15.82 -2.24 -29.85
C ASN A 7 -15.68 -0.79 -29.39
N LEU A 8 -16.05 -0.53 -28.15
CA LEU A 8 -15.72 0.74 -27.52
C LEU A 8 -14.20 0.83 -27.41
N ILE A 9 -13.56 1.64 -28.24
CA ILE A 9 -12.09 1.75 -28.26
C ILE A 9 -11.60 2.58 -27.06
N LYS A 10 -12.34 3.63 -26.70
CA LYS A 10 -12.06 4.49 -25.54
C LYS A 10 -13.33 5.06 -24.94
N LEU A 11 -13.28 5.38 -23.66
CA LEU A 11 -14.32 6.20 -23.03
C LEU A 11 -14.19 7.67 -23.50
N SER A 12 -15.32 8.37 -23.58
CA SER A 12 -15.29 9.82 -23.67
C SER A 12 -14.82 10.40 -22.33
N GLU A 13 -14.27 11.62 -22.32
CA GLU A 13 -13.82 12.24 -21.07
C GLU A 13 -14.93 12.38 -20.03
N ILE A 14 -16.17 12.62 -20.49
CA ILE A 14 -17.34 12.74 -19.63
C ILE A 14 -17.65 11.39 -18.97
N GLU A 15 -17.64 10.31 -19.76
CA GLU A 15 -17.94 8.97 -19.27
C GLU A 15 -16.81 8.45 -18.36
N GLU A 16 -15.55 8.72 -18.70
CA GLU A 16 -14.39 8.38 -17.89
C GLU A 16 -14.45 9.05 -16.50
N LYS A 17 -14.80 10.34 -16.44
CA LYS A 17 -14.97 11.07 -15.16
C LYS A 17 -16.16 10.54 -14.36
N LYS A 18 -17.28 10.24 -15.02
CA LYS A 18 -18.46 9.64 -14.39
C LYS A 18 -18.11 8.28 -13.77
N PHE A 19 -17.42 7.42 -14.51
CA PHE A 19 -17.01 6.11 -14.02
C PHE A 19 -15.95 6.20 -12.91
N ALA A 20 -14.99 7.11 -13.02
CA ALA A 20 -14.02 7.39 -11.95
C ALA A 20 -14.71 7.80 -10.63
N SER A 21 -15.71 8.68 -10.72
CA SER A 21 -16.50 9.12 -9.56
C SER A 21 -17.30 7.96 -8.94
N PHE A 22 -17.89 7.12 -9.79
CA PHE A 22 -18.60 5.91 -9.36
C PHE A 22 -17.66 4.93 -8.64
N ILE A 23 -16.51 4.60 -9.24
CA ILE A 23 -15.46 3.77 -8.63
C ILE A 23 -15.07 4.31 -7.25
N LYS A 24 -14.75 5.61 -7.17
CA LYS A 24 -14.32 6.25 -5.92
C LYS A 24 -15.38 6.14 -4.83
N THR A 25 -16.64 6.41 -5.18
CA THR A 25 -17.77 6.38 -4.24
C THR A 25 -18.03 4.96 -3.75
N THR A 26 -18.06 3.99 -4.65
CA THR A 26 -18.29 2.57 -4.30
C THR A 26 -17.14 2.01 -3.48
N ARG A 27 -15.88 2.37 -3.79
CA ARG A 27 -14.70 1.95 -3.02
C ARG A 27 -14.78 2.42 -1.57
N GLY A 28 -15.20 3.66 -1.35
CA GLY A 28 -15.36 4.21 0.01
C GLY A 28 -16.43 3.51 0.85
N LYS A 29 -17.35 2.77 0.22
CA LYS A 29 -18.40 1.99 0.91
C LYS A 29 -18.00 0.54 1.16
N LEU A 30 -17.23 -0.05 0.25
CA LEU A 30 -17.00 -1.50 0.23
C LEU A 30 -15.58 -1.90 0.68
N ILE A 31 -14.62 -0.99 0.66
CA ILE A 31 -13.24 -1.29 1.06
C ILE A 31 -12.88 -0.44 2.27
N SER A 32 -12.48 -1.11 3.34
CA SER A 32 -12.07 -0.49 4.60
C SER A 32 -10.91 0.48 4.38
N PRO A 33 -10.85 1.61 5.12
CA PRO A 33 -9.70 2.50 5.07
C PRO A 33 -8.39 1.76 5.42
N PRO A 34 -7.24 2.10 4.81
CA PRO A 34 -5.98 1.38 5.02
C PRO A 34 -5.57 1.27 6.50
N LYS A 35 -5.82 2.32 7.30
CA LYS A 35 -5.52 2.35 8.74
C LYS A 35 -6.35 1.33 9.51
N VAL A 36 -7.64 1.22 9.20
CA VAL A 36 -8.55 0.26 9.83
C VAL A 36 -8.17 -1.16 9.42
N ALA A 37 -7.81 -1.38 8.15
CA ALA A 37 -7.37 -2.68 7.67
C ALA A 37 -6.08 -3.15 8.35
N ALA A 38 -5.09 -2.26 8.52
CA ALA A 38 -3.85 -2.58 9.22
C ALA A 38 -4.11 -2.94 10.69
N GLN A 39 -4.93 -2.14 11.39
CA GLN A 39 -5.33 -2.40 12.77
C GLN A 39 -6.07 -3.74 12.90
N LYS A 40 -7.06 -4.00 12.04
CA LYS A 40 -7.83 -5.25 12.04
C LYS A 40 -6.93 -6.47 11.79
N ALA A 41 -5.99 -6.38 10.85
CA ALA A 41 -5.06 -7.46 10.56
C ALA A 41 -4.17 -7.77 11.77
N THR A 42 -3.69 -6.75 12.47
CA THR A 42 -2.93 -6.89 13.70
C THR A 42 -3.76 -7.50 14.83
N GLU A 43 -4.96 -6.97 15.10
CA GLU A 43 -5.85 -7.43 16.18
C GLU A 43 -6.31 -8.88 15.98
N THR A 44 -6.67 -9.24 14.75
CA THR A 44 -7.15 -10.60 14.42
C THR A 44 -6.04 -11.65 14.56
N ASN A 45 -4.78 -11.24 14.43
CA ASN A 45 -3.63 -12.14 14.48
C ASN A 45 -2.75 -11.87 15.71
N HIS A 46 -3.34 -11.34 16.79
CA HIS A 46 -2.62 -10.90 17.97
C HIS A 46 -1.74 -11.99 18.57
N ASP A 47 -2.26 -13.20 18.79
CA ASP A 47 -1.50 -14.29 19.42
C ASP A 47 -0.27 -14.71 18.60
N LEU A 48 -0.43 -14.80 17.28
CA LEU A 48 0.67 -15.08 16.35
C LEU A 48 1.74 -13.99 16.43
N MET A 49 1.30 -12.72 16.47
CA MET A 49 2.22 -11.57 16.56
C MET A 49 2.96 -11.53 17.88
N THR A 50 2.25 -11.70 18.99
CA THR A 50 2.86 -11.75 20.32
C THR A 50 3.91 -12.86 20.38
N GLY A 51 3.61 -14.06 19.86
CA GLY A 51 4.57 -15.17 19.81
C GLY A 51 5.84 -14.87 19.02
N LEU A 52 5.74 -14.18 17.86
CA LEU A 52 6.90 -13.76 17.07
C LEU A 52 7.72 -12.67 17.78
N LEU A 53 7.04 -11.69 18.39
CA LEU A 53 7.68 -10.55 19.02
C LEU A 53 8.35 -10.91 20.35
N GLU A 54 7.79 -11.85 21.12
CA GLU A 54 8.43 -12.46 22.30
C GLU A 54 9.72 -13.20 21.92
N GLN A 55 9.73 -13.86 20.76
CA GLN A 55 10.92 -14.50 20.20
C GLN A 55 11.87 -13.53 19.49
N LYS A 56 11.61 -12.21 19.58
CA LYS A 56 12.42 -11.15 18.97
C LYS A 56 12.50 -11.22 17.44
N GLN A 57 11.50 -11.81 16.78
CA GLN A 57 11.46 -11.99 15.33
C GLN A 57 10.70 -10.85 14.63
N VAL A 58 11.22 -9.62 14.77
CA VAL A 58 10.55 -8.40 14.29
C VAL A 58 10.37 -8.40 12.77
N THR A 59 11.38 -8.80 12.01
CA THR A 59 11.31 -8.89 10.54
C THR A 59 10.18 -9.84 10.12
N GLN A 60 10.04 -10.98 10.78
CA GLN A 60 8.99 -11.97 10.46
C GLN A 60 7.60 -11.45 10.79
N ALA A 61 7.43 -10.79 11.93
CA ALA A 61 6.16 -10.16 12.30
C ALA A 61 5.73 -9.12 11.24
N ILE A 62 6.66 -8.29 10.75
CA ILE A 62 6.38 -7.31 9.69
C ILE A 62 5.94 -8.00 8.40
N ILE A 63 6.65 -9.06 7.97
CA ILE A 63 6.33 -9.76 6.72
C ILE A 63 4.94 -10.41 6.81
N GLN A 64 4.68 -11.15 7.89
CA GLN A 64 3.40 -11.86 8.05
C GLN A 64 2.22 -10.90 8.18
N LEU A 65 2.34 -9.80 8.94
CA LEU A 65 1.26 -8.80 9.02
C LEU A 65 0.95 -8.17 7.67
N ARG A 66 1.96 -7.94 6.83
CA ARG A 66 1.75 -7.38 5.49
C ARG A 66 0.99 -8.36 4.61
N GLU A 67 1.33 -9.65 4.64
CA GLU A 67 0.64 -10.70 3.89
C GLU A 67 -0.81 -10.84 4.36
N LEU A 68 -1.02 -11.00 5.66
CA LEU A 68 -2.36 -11.14 6.27
C LEU A 68 -3.25 -9.92 5.98
N ALA A 69 -2.70 -8.70 6.09
CA ALA A 69 -3.43 -7.48 5.77
C ALA A 69 -3.78 -7.37 4.27
N TYR A 70 -2.89 -7.86 3.40
CA TYR A 70 -3.15 -7.87 1.97
C TYR A 70 -4.22 -8.89 1.59
N ASP A 71 -4.20 -10.08 2.18
CA ASP A 71 -5.21 -11.12 1.96
C ASP A 71 -6.61 -10.66 2.36
N GLU A 72 -6.74 -10.00 3.52
CA GLU A 72 -8.01 -9.42 3.94
C GLU A 72 -8.50 -8.33 2.98
N PHE A 73 -7.59 -7.48 2.50
CA PHE A 73 -7.91 -6.49 1.48
C PHE A 73 -8.34 -7.13 0.15
N LEU A 74 -7.74 -8.24 -0.27
CA LEU A 74 -8.13 -8.92 -1.52
C LEU A 74 -9.56 -9.46 -1.46
N LYS A 75 -10.03 -9.89 -0.28
CA LYS A 75 -11.44 -10.28 -0.09
C LYS A 75 -12.38 -9.10 -0.33
N GLU A 76 -12.08 -7.94 0.27
CA GLU A 76 -12.85 -6.71 0.06
C GLU A 76 -12.80 -6.23 -1.40
N GLU A 77 -11.62 -6.26 -2.02
CA GLU A 77 -11.43 -5.85 -3.41
C GLU A 77 -12.17 -6.78 -4.39
N SER A 78 -12.25 -8.07 -4.11
CA SER A 78 -13.02 -9.04 -4.89
C SER A 78 -14.51 -8.69 -4.91
N VAL A 79 -15.10 -8.46 -3.73
CA VAL A 79 -16.51 -8.02 -3.61
C VAL A 79 -16.73 -6.68 -4.31
N PHE A 80 -15.82 -5.72 -4.10
CA PHE A 80 -15.87 -4.43 -4.76
C PHE A 80 -15.85 -4.56 -6.29
N ASN A 81 -14.95 -5.38 -6.85
CA ASN A 81 -14.85 -5.58 -8.30
C ASN A 81 -16.11 -6.22 -8.88
N ALA A 82 -16.68 -7.21 -8.20
CA ALA A 82 -17.93 -7.84 -8.61
C ALA A 82 -19.07 -6.81 -8.69
N VAL A 83 -19.19 -5.92 -7.69
CA VAL A 83 -20.16 -4.83 -7.71
C VAL A 83 -19.90 -3.87 -8.86
N ILE A 84 -18.66 -3.43 -9.08
CA ILE A 84 -18.36 -2.51 -10.20
C ILE A 84 -18.72 -3.15 -11.55
N LEU A 85 -18.32 -4.40 -11.79
CA LEU A 85 -18.55 -5.08 -13.06
C LEU A 85 -20.03 -5.30 -13.35
N LYS A 86 -20.82 -5.69 -12.34
CA LYS A 86 -22.29 -5.75 -12.43
C LYS A 86 -22.88 -4.40 -12.82
N GLU A 87 -22.49 -3.35 -12.09
CA GLU A 87 -23.12 -2.04 -12.21
C GLU A 87 -22.73 -1.31 -13.50
N ILE A 88 -21.65 -1.71 -14.18
CA ILE A 88 -21.35 -1.24 -15.55
C ILE A 88 -22.55 -1.53 -16.47
N GLY A 89 -23.07 -2.76 -16.46
CA GLY A 89 -24.20 -3.16 -17.30
C GLY A 89 -25.55 -2.57 -16.89
N GLU A 90 -25.67 -2.03 -15.68
CA GLU A 90 -26.93 -1.49 -15.17
C GLU A 90 -27.00 0.05 -15.21
N LYS A 91 -25.87 0.74 -15.01
CA LYS A 91 -25.82 2.20 -14.80
C LYS A 91 -25.23 3.00 -15.96
N PHE A 92 -24.56 2.36 -16.90
CA PHE A 92 -23.91 3.02 -18.02
C PHE A 92 -24.67 2.67 -19.30
N ALA A 93 -25.18 3.70 -19.99
CA ALA A 93 -26.17 3.53 -21.05
C ALA A 93 -25.65 2.67 -22.22
N ALA A 94 -24.41 2.93 -22.65
CA ALA A 94 -23.80 2.18 -23.75
C ALA A 94 -23.54 0.71 -23.39
N PRO A 95 -22.87 0.37 -22.25
CA PRO A 95 -22.79 -1.00 -21.78
C PRO A 95 -24.15 -1.68 -21.61
N LYS A 96 -25.12 -1.01 -20.99
CA LYS A 96 -26.47 -1.56 -20.80
C LYS A 96 -27.13 -1.94 -22.12
N ALA A 97 -27.15 -1.02 -23.08
CA ALA A 97 -27.73 -1.27 -24.40
C ALA A 97 -27.03 -2.42 -25.11
N LYS A 98 -25.70 -2.53 -24.99
CA LYS A 98 -24.96 -3.65 -25.58
C LYS A 98 -25.29 -4.99 -24.92
N LEU A 99 -25.45 -5.01 -23.60
CA LEU A 99 -25.85 -6.20 -22.87
C LEU A 99 -27.24 -6.66 -23.32
N GLU A 100 -28.20 -5.74 -23.45
CA GLU A 100 -29.56 -6.02 -23.94
C GLU A 100 -29.55 -6.55 -25.39
N GLU A 101 -28.75 -5.95 -26.28
CA GLU A 101 -28.56 -6.41 -27.66
C GLU A 101 -28.02 -7.85 -27.73
N LEU A 102 -27.00 -8.15 -26.91
CA LEU A 102 -26.40 -9.48 -26.85
C LEU A 102 -27.38 -10.50 -26.26
N CYS A 103 -28.08 -10.17 -25.18
CA CYS A 103 -29.09 -11.05 -24.58
C CYS A 103 -30.24 -11.39 -25.54
N ALA A 104 -30.58 -10.48 -26.47
CA ALA A 104 -31.61 -10.76 -27.48
C ALA A 104 -31.23 -11.86 -28.48
N GLN A 105 -29.95 -12.26 -28.52
CA GLN A 105 -29.47 -13.35 -29.38
C GLN A 105 -29.70 -14.74 -28.77
N LEU A 106 -30.07 -14.81 -27.48
CA LEU A 106 -30.43 -16.07 -26.82
C LEU A 106 -31.70 -16.66 -27.43
N SER A 107 -31.63 -17.91 -27.86
CA SER A 107 -32.75 -18.66 -28.43
C SER A 107 -33.27 -19.75 -27.46
N LEU A 108 -34.51 -20.24 -27.66
CA LEU A 108 -35.07 -21.33 -26.84
C LEU A 108 -34.21 -22.61 -26.88
N PRO A 109 -33.66 -23.06 -28.03
CA PRO A 109 -32.72 -24.18 -28.08
C PRO A 109 -31.51 -24.01 -27.15
N ASP A 110 -30.94 -22.81 -27.07
CA ASP A 110 -29.80 -22.52 -26.18
C ASP A 110 -30.15 -22.77 -24.71
N LEU A 111 -31.42 -22.65 -24.31
CA LEU A 111 -31.85 -22.79 -22.91
C LEU A 111 -32.16 -24.23 -22.49
N THR A 112 -32.20 -25.16 -23.45
CA THR A 112 -32.65 -26.54 -23.22
C THR A 112 -31.52 -27.57 -23.08
N ASP A 113 -30.33 -27.22 -23.54
CA ASP A 113 -29.13 -28.06 -23.47
C ASP A 113 -28.02 -27.31 -22.74
N LEU A 114 -27.40 -27.96 -21.76
CA LEU A 114 -26.38 -27.33 -20.90
C LEU A 114 -25.12 -26.98 -21.69
N GLU A 115 -24.73 -27.82 -22.66
CA GLU A 115 -23.54 -27.58 -23.48
C GLU A 115 -23.74 -26.36 -24.38
N SER A 116 -24.87 -26.32 -25.10
CA SER A 116 -25.28 -25.19 -25.94
C SER A 116 -25.42 -23.91 -25.13
N LEU A 117 -26.07 -23.97 -23.96
CA LEU A 117 -26.20 -22.82 -23.05
C LEU A 117 -24.83 -22.29 -22.62
N THR A 118 -23.93 -23.19 -22.23
CA THR A 118 -22.59 -22.83 -21.76
C THR A 118 -21.78 -22.17 -22.87
N HIS A 119 -21.86 -22.71 -24.08
CA HIS A 119 -21.20 -22.14 -25.25
C HIS A 119 -21.72 -20.72 -25.55
N THR A 120 -23.04 -20.56 -25.67
CA THR A 120 -23.68 -19.27 -25.98
C THR A 120 -23.39 -18.23 -24.88
N ILE A 121 -23.49 -18.61 -23.60
CA ILE A 121 -23.10 -17.73 -22.48
C ILE A 121 -21.63 -17.32 -22.62
N THR A 122 -20.73 -18.25 -22.95
CA THR A 122 -19.29 -17.94 -23.11
C THR A 122 -19.05 -16.92 -24.22
N GLU A 123 -19.71 -17.06 -25.37
CA GLU A 123 -19.61 -16.11 -26.49
C GLU A 123 -20.17 -14.72 -26.13
N LEU A 124 -21.33 -14.68 -25.45
CA LEU A 124 -21.94 -13.45 -24.99
C LEU A 124 -21.04 -12.72 -23.99
N PHE A 125 -20.48 -13.44 -23.01
CA PHE A 125 -19.54 -12.87 -22.05
C PHE A 125 -18.27 -12.36 -22.72
N GLY A 126 -17.70 -13.11 -23.67
CA GLY A 126 -16.53 -12.67 -24.44
C GLY A 126 -16.80 -11.39 -25.22
N SER A 127 -17.92 -11.35 -25.95
CA SER A 127 -18.34 -10.19 -26.74
C SER A 127 -18.61 -8.97 -25.86
N TYR A 128 -19.32 -9.16 -24.75
CA TYR A 128 -19.62 -8.08 -23.82
C TYR A 128 -18.35 -7.55 -23.14
N SER A 129 -17.48 -8.46 -22.66
CA SER A 129 -16.21 -8.10 -22.02
C SER A 129 -15.28 -7.33 -22.95
N GLY A 130 -15.24 -7.72 -24.24
CA GLY A 130 -14.52 -6.99 -25.28
C GLY A 130 -15.05 -5.56 -25.44
N TYR A 131 -16.38 -5.41 -25.49
CA TYR A 131 -17.03 -4.11 -25.59
C TYR A 131 -16.77 -3.21 -24.38
N ILE A 132 -16.86 -3.74 -23.15
CA ILE A 132 -16.63 -2.94 -21.93
C ILE A 132 -15.15 -2.85 -21.53
N SER A 133 -14.21 -3.34 -22.35
CA SER A 133 -12.79 -3.38 -22.00
C SER A 133 -12.18 -2.03 -21.56
N PRO A 134 -12.60 -0.85 -22.07
CA PRO A 134 -12.11 0.42 -21.54
C PRO A 134 -12.51 0.69 -20.08
N TYR A 135 -13.70 0.23 -19.65
CA TYR A 135 -14.12 0.30 -18.25
C TYR A 135 -13.28 -0.64 -17.40
N ILE A 136 -13.06 -1.87 -17.86
CA ILE A 136 -12.21 -2.85 -17.15
C ILE A 136 -10.79 -2.27 -16.98
N TYR A 137 -10.23 -1.67 -18.03
CA TYR A 137 -8.93 -1.03 -17.97
C TYR A 137 -8.88 0.08 -16.91
N GLN A 138 -9.85 0.99 -16.89
CA GLN A 138 -9.90 2.08 -15.91
C GLN A 138 -10.07 1.55 -14.47
N LEU A 139 -10.87 0.50 -14.27
CA LEU A 139 -11.00 -0.18 -12.98
C LEU A 139 -9.66 -0.79 -12.53
N CYS A 140 -8.97 -1.53 -13.41
CA CYS A 140 -7.67 -2.13 -13.13
C CYS A 140 -6.60 -1.08 -12.77
N LEU A 141 -6.60 0.06 -13.48
CA LEU A 141 -5.72 1.18 -13.17
C LEU A 141 -6.05 1.76 -11.78
N SER A 142 -7.32 1.98 -11.48
CA SER A 142 -7.77 2.46 -10.17
C SER A 142 -7.38 1.50 -9.04
N ASN A 143 -7.57 0.20 -9.22
CA ASN A 143 -7.17 -0.83 -8.26
C ASN A 143 -5.67 -0.83 -8.04
N THR A 144 -4.87 -0.76 -9.10
CA THR A 144 -3.40 -0.69 -9.01
C THR A 144 -2.94 0.51 -8.18
N GLN A 145 -3.51 1.70 -8.43
CA GLN A 145 -3.16 2.89 -7.65
C GLN A 145 -3.62 2.78 -6.19
N SER A 146 -4.81 2.21 -5.96
CA SER A 146 -5.30 1.93 -4.59
C SER A 146 -4.36 0.96 -3.85
N ARG A 147 -3.94 -0.13 -4.49
CA ARG A 147 -3.01 -1.12 -3.92
C ARG A 147 -1.67 -0.49 -3.55
N ARG A 148 -1.09 0.34 -4.44
CA ARG A 148 0.17 1.07 -4.16
C ARG A 148 0.05 1.98 -2.93
N SER A 149 -1.01 2.77 -2.87
CA SER A 149 -1.26 3.66 -1.72
C SER A 149 -1.49 2.88 -0.42
N ARG A 150 -2.27 1.80 -0.49
CA ARG A 150 -2.57 0.92 0.64
C ARG A 150 -1.31 0.24 1.17
N ALA A 151 -0.49 -0.34 0.31
CA ALA A 151 0.74 -1.02 0.72
C ALA A 151 1.66 -0.12 1.57
N GLY A 152 1.79 1.16 1.20
CA GLY A 152 2.53 2.15 2.00
C GLY A 152 1.88 2.38 3.37
N LYS A 153 0.58 2.69 3.40
CA LYS A 153 -0.15 2.98 4.65
C LYS A 153 -0.26 1.77 5.59
N THR A 154 -0.38 0.57 5.05
CA THR A 154 -0.34 -0.67 5.82
C THR A 154 1.03 -0.88 6.45
N PHE A 155 2.11 -0.64 5.69
CA PHE A 155 3.46 -0.75 6.25
C PHE A 155 3.71 0.28 7.36
N GLU A 156 3.29 1.53 7.18
CA GLU A 156 3.33 2.56 8.23
C GLU A 156 2.55 2.11 9.49
N GLY A 157 1.32 1.62 9.30
CA GLY A 157 0.47 1.15 10.40
C GLY A 157 1.08 -0.02 11.17
N ILE A 158 1.76 -0.94 10.49
CA ILE A 158 2.47 -2.05 11.14
C ILE A 158 3.63 -1.53 11.99
N ILE A 159 4.41 -0.57 11.48
CA ILE A 159 5.51 0.03 12.27
C ILE A 159 4.96 0.75 13.51
N TYR A 160 3.86 1.49 13.38
CA TYR A 160 3.21 2.13 14.53
C TYR A 160 2.71 1.11 15.56
N PHE A 161 2.08 0.02 15.12
CA PHE A 161 1.73 -1.08 16.02
C PHE A 161 2.95 -1.62 16.77
N LEU A 162 4.09 -1.77 16.11
CA LEU A 162 5.31 -2.24 16.77
C LEU A 162 5.84 -1.21 17.79
N TYR A 163 5.77 0.09 17.50
CA TYR A 163 6.09 1.12 18.50
C TYR A 163 5.16 1.01 19.72
N GLU A 164 3.86 0.84 19.50
CA GLU A 164 2.87 0.66 20.57
C GLU A 164 3.13 -0.62 21.38
N TYR A 165 3.40 -1.74 20.72
CA TYR A 165 3.69 -3.04 21.33
C TYR A 165 4.91 -2.97 22.27
N TYR A 166 5.99 -2.34 21.82
CA TYR A 166 7.21 -2.18 22.62
C TYR A 166 7.14 -1.00 23.61
N GLY A 167 6.03 -0.26 23.65
CA GLY A 167 5.86 0.89 24.54
C GLY A 167 6.76 2.08 24.20
N TYR A 168 7.14 2.23 22.94
CA TYR A 168 7.97 3.34 22.48
C TYR A 168 7.12 4.57 22.19
N PRO A 169 7.30 5.69 22.92
CA PRO A 169 6.57 6.91 22.62
C PRO A 169 6.95 7.42 21.23
N PHE A 170 5.96 7.82 20.45
CA PHE A 170 6.17 8.37 19.13
C PHE A 170 5.06 9.35 18.79
N GLU A 171 5.38 10.25 17.87
CA GLU A 171 4.41 11.11 17.23
C GLU A 171 4.46 10.92 15.72
N SER A 172 3.28 10.73 15.11
CA SER A 172 3.12 10.59 13.66
C SER A 172 2.39 11.80 13.06
N GLN A 173 2.50 11.97 11.76
CA GLN A 173 1.68 12.96 11.04
C GLN A 173 0.18 12.71 11.19
N ALA A 174 -0.23 11.45 11.39
CA ALA A 174 -1.61 11.07 11.55
C ALA A 174 -2.18 11.49 12.92
N SER A 175 -1.36 11.54 13.97
CA SER A 175 -1.77 11.92 15.32
C SER A 175 -1.82 13.43 15.55
N ILE A 176 -0.89 14.20 14.98
CA ILE A 176 -0.69 15.64 15.35
C ILE A 176 -1.02 16.59 14.19
N GLY A 177 -1.25 16.04 12.99
CA GLY A 177 -1.58 16.81 11.81
C GLY A 177 -0.37 17.47 11.16
N LYS A 178 -0.51 17.75 9.85
CA LYS A 178 0.61 18.21 9.00
C LYS A 178 1.19 19.57 9.38
N LYS A 179 0.43 20.41 10.09
CA LYS A 179 0.86 21.78 10.46
C LYS A 179 2.02 21.75 11.46
N ALA A 180 1.93 20.93 12.50
CA ALA A 180 2.98 20.82 13.51
C ALA A 180 4.32 20.36 12.89
N PHE A 181 4.31 19.38 11.98
CA PHE A 181 5.52 18.96 11.27
C PHE A 181 6.10 20.08 10.39
N THR A 182 5.22 20.78 9.66
CA THR A 182 5.65 21.88 8.77
C THR A 182 6.30 23.02 9.55
N GLU A 183 5.77 23.36 10.73
CA GLU A 183 6.34 24.39 11.62
C GLU A 183 7.73 24.02 12.16
N LEU A 184 8.06 22.73 12.24
CA LEU A 184 9.37 22.21 12.62
C LEU A 184 10.37 22.18 11.45
N GLY A 185 9.93 22.60 10.26
CA GLY A 185 10.66 22.44 9.02
C GLY A 185 10.65 21.01 8.47
N LEU A 186 9.88 20.10 9.06
CA LEU A 186 9.75 18.70 8.61
C LEU A 186 8.65 18.58 7.55
N GLY A 187 8.94 17.79 6.54
CA GLY A 187 8.16 17.66 5.32
C GLY A 187 7.27 16.45 5.37
N LYS A 188 6.56 16.24 4.26
CA LYS A 188 5.60 15.13 4.09
C LYS A 188 6.27 13.74 4.09
N VAL A 189 7.60 13.68 4.00
CA VAL A 189 8.37 12.43 3.92
C VAL A 189 8.59 11.81 5.32
N VAL A 190 8.52 12.61 6.39
CA VAL A 190 8.68 12.09 7.75
C VAL A 190 7.40 11.46 8.25
N ASP A 191 7.46 10.17 8.60
CA ASP A 191 6.30 9.40 9.06
C ASP A 191 6.22 9.32 10.59
N SER A 192 7.36 9.39 11.29
CA SER A 192 7.42 9.29 12.75
C SER A 192 8.57 10.06 13.37
N ILE A 193 8.38 10.51 14.61
CA ILE A 193 9.41 11.10 15.47
C ILE A 193 9.32 10.44 16.84
N LEU A 194 10.45 9.95 17.36
CA LEU A 194 10.55 9.32 18.69
C LEU A 194 11.56 10.07 19.57
N PRO A 195 11.24 10.37 20.86
CA PRO A 195 9.97 10.06 21.52
C PRO A 195 8.81 10.98 21.13
N GLY A 196 9.08 12.09 20.43
CA GLY A 196 8.07 13.04 19.96
C GLY A 196 8.66 14.39 19.58
N ILE A 197 7.81 15.30 19.12
CA ILE A 197 8.16 16.66 18.67
C ILE A 197 8.77 17.51 19.78
N SER A 198 8.27 17.41 21.01
CA SER A 198 8.82 18.16 22.14
C SER A 198 10.30 17.84 22.36
N ALA A 199 10.65 16.55 22.34
CA ALA A 199 12.03 16.10 22.43
C ALA A 199 12.85 16.53 21.20
N PHE A 200 12.26 16.43 20.00
CA PHE A 200 12.92 16.86 18.76
C PHE A 200 13.29 18.35 18.79
N ASN A 201 12.42 19.20 19.33
CA ASN A 201 12.69 20.63 19.51
C ASN A 201 13.80 20.92 20.52
N GLN A 202 13.91 20.10 21.56
CA GLN A 202 14.95 20.27 22.58
C GLN A 202 16.32 19.78 22.08
N ARG A 203 16.39 18.61 21.44
CA ARG A 203 17.67 17.97 21.07
C ARG A 203 17.52 16.96 19.93
N ARG A 204 17.57 17.46 18.69
CA ARG A 204 17.39 16.65 17.45
C ARG A 204 18.31 15.43 17.35
N ASP A 205 19.57 15.54 17.79
CA ASP A 205 20.56 14.44 17.76
C ASP A 205 20.28 13.32 18.77
N LYS A 206 19.31 13.52 19.67
CA LYS A 206 18.84 12.50 20.61
C LYS A 206 17.43 12.02 20.29
N THR A 207 16.95 12.26 19.08
CA THR A 207 15.66 11.75 18.62
C THR A 207 15.83 10.87 17.41
N ILE A 208 14.82 10.05 17.14
CA ILE A 208 14.77 9.21 15.95
C ILE A 208 13.71 9.77 15.02
N VAL A 209 14.10 10.02 13.78
CA VAL A 209 13.20 10.46 12.72
C VAL A 209 13.07 9.32 11.73
N GLY A 210 11.86 8.76 11.62
CA GLY A 210 11.58 7.61 10.77
C GLY A 210 10.79 8.00 9.52
N THR A 211 11.18 7.46 8.37
CA THR A 211 10.41 7.46 7.12
C THR A 211 10.28 6.03 6.61
N MET A 212 9.15 5.69 6.00
CA MET A 212 8.77 4.31 5.69
C MET A 212 8.44 4.20 4.19
N LYS A 213 9.16 3.33 3.48
CA LYS A 213 8.88 3.05 2.06
C LYS A 213 8.89 1.55 1.82
N THR A 214 7.81 1.01 1.27
CA THR A 214 7.75 -0.43 0.91
C THR A 214 8.78 -0.81 -0.15
N THR A 215 8.98 0.05 -1.14
CA THR A 215 10.01 -0.08 -2.19
C THR A 215 10.68 1.26 -2.41
N LEU A 216 11.99 1.26 -2.60
CA LEU A 216 12.79 2.47 -2.74
C LEU A 216 12.78 3.01 -4.16
N ARG A 217 13.13 2.15 -5.15
CA ARG A 217 13.40 2.55 -6.55
C ARG A 217 14.29 3.81 -6.63
N GLU A 218 13.84 4.88 -7.26
CA GLU A 218 14.42 6.23 -7.26
C GLU A 218 13.86 7.14 -6.15
N ARG A 219 12.72 6.78 -5.55
CA ARG A 219 11.97 7.59 -4.57
C ARG A 219 12.68 7.79 -3.23
N TRP A 220 13.79 7.10 -2.98
CA TRP A 220 14.65 7.39 -1.82
C TRP A 220 15.33 8.76 -1.95
N GLN A 221 15.44 9.33 -3.15
CA GLN A 221 15.96 10.68 -3.37
C GLN A 221 15.09 11.76 -2.70
N GLU A 222 13.79 11.54 -2.58
CA GLU A 222 12.87 12.40 -1.81
C GLU A 222 13.31 12.51 -0.34
N VAL A 223 13.93 11.46 0.21
CA VAL A 223 14.46 11.42 1.58
C VAL A 223 15.73 12.23 1.70
N VAL A 224 16.59 12.21 0.66
CA VAL A 224 17.80 13.05 0.61
C VAL A 224 17.44 14.53 0.63
N GLU A 225 16.47 14.93 -0.18
CA GLU A 225 15.95 16.30 -0.21
C GLU A 225 15.41 16.72 1.16
N GLU A 226 14.72 15.82 1.85
CA GLU A 226 14.18 16.05 3.18
C GLU A 226 15.27 16.25 4.23
N VAL A 227 16.29 15.38 4.27
CA VAL A 227 17.42 15.50 5.20
C VAL A 227 18.13 16.84 5.03
N ALA A 228 18.39 17.23 3.78
CA ALA A 228 19.05 18.49 3.45
C ALA A 228 18.19 19.70 3.84
N ARG A 229 16.89 19.67 3.54
CA ARG A 229 15.95 20.78 3.81
C ARG A 229 15.72 21.00 5.31
N SER A 230 15.66 19.93 6.09
CA SER A 230 15.34 19.98 7.52
C SER A 230 16.57 19.96 8.43
N ASN A 231 17.78 19.91 7.85
CA ASN A 231 19.06 19.80 8.55
C ASN A 231 19.04 18.70 9.62
N LEU A 232 18.57 17.51 9.22
CA LEU A 232 18.49 16.36 10.11
C LEU A 232 19.89 15.74 10.31
N PRO A 233 20.30 15.41 11.55
CA PRO A 233 21.55 14.71 11.80
C PRO A 233 21.61 13.37 11.06
N ASN A 234 20.50 12.64 11.09
CA ASN A 234 20.24 11.46 10.27
C ASN A 234 18.73 11.24 10.14
N ILE A 235 18.35 10.31 9.27
CA ILE A 235 16.98 9.80 9.18
C ILE A 235 17.01 8.28 9.01
N HIS A 236 16.11 7.57 9.68
CA HIS A 236 15.91 6.14 9.50
C HIS A 236 14.93 5.89 8.37
N LEU A 237 15.40 5.30 7.28
CA LEU A 237 14.56 4.86 6.16
C LEU A 237 14.25 3.38 6.30
N LEU A 238 13.04 3.09 6.80
CA LEU A 238 12.53 1.74 6.97
C LEU A 238 11.99 1.21 5.65
N THR A 239 12.43 0.02 5.26
CA THR A 239 11.99 -0.59 4.01
C THR A 239 11.97 -2.11 4.06
N VAL A 240 11.03 -2.69 3.28
CA VAL A 240 10.92 -4.12 3.01
C VAL A 240 11.34 -4.46 1.58
N ASP A 241 11.99 -3.51 0.89
CA ASP A 241 12.56 -3.70 -0.44
C ASP A 241 13.68 -4.74 -0.37
N ASP A 242 13.59 -5.76 -1.22
CA ASP A 242 14.58 -6.83 -1.34
C ASP A 242 15.62 -6.55 -2.43
N ASN A 243 15.43 -5.50 -3.23
CA ASN A 243 16.29 -5.16 -4.35
C ASN A 243 17.06 -3.85 -4.12
N ILE A 244 18.04 -3.93 -3.21
CA ILE A 244 18.89 -2.80 -2.82
C ILE A 244 20.34 -3.10 -3.21
N SER A 245 20.89 -2.34 -4.17
CA SER A 245 22.29 -2.47 -4.56
C SER A 245 23.23 -1.86 -3.51
N SER A 246 24.46 -2.41 -3.39
CA SER A 246 25.51 -1.85 -2.51
C SER A 246 25.77 -0.37 -2.80
N SER A 247 25.83 0.00 -4.09
CA SER A 247 26.05 1.37 -4.52
C SER A 247 24.93 2.33 -4.08
N LYS A 248 23.67 1.89 -4.12
CA LYS A 248 22.54 2.69 -3.65
C LYS A 248 22.58 2.86 -2.13
N ALA A 249 22.91 1.79 -1.41
CA ALA A 249 23.05 1.85 0.04
C ALA A 249 24.20 2.79 0.50
N GLU A 250 25.33 2.78 -0.21
CA GLU A 250 26.44 3.71 0.04
C GLU A 250 26.06 5.16 -0.29
N GLN A 251 25.27 5.40 -1.34
CA GLN A 251 24.73 6.73 -1.63
C GLN A 251 23.83 7.22 -0.49
N MET A 252 22.90 6.39 -0.03
CA MET A 252 22.03 6.72 1.10
C MET A 252 22.84 7.06 2.37
N ALA A 253 23.89 6.26 2.66
CA ALA A 253 24.79 6.51 3.78
C ALA A 253 25.48 7.88 3.72
N ARG A 254 25.94 8.31 2.54
CA ARG A 254 26.56 9.63 2.33
C ARG A 254 25.60 10.80 2.58
N HIS A 255 24.29 10.56 2.54
CA HIS A 255 23.25 11.53 2.80
C HIS A 255 22.64 11.39 4.20
N ASN A 256 23.37 10.80 5.15
CA ASN A 256 22.94 10.58 6.54
C ASN A 256 21.62 9.78 6.66
N ILE A 257 21.35 8.89 5.70
CA ILE A 257 20.23 7.96 5.77
C ILE A 257 20.74 6.66 6.41
N VAL A 258 20.16 6.31 7.55
CA VAL A 258 20.31 4.97 8.15
C VAL A 258 19.23 4.09 7.55
N LEU A 259 19.64 3.06 6.80
CA LEU A 259 18.69 2.18 6.14
C LEU A 259 18.31 1.04 7.09
N VAL A 260 17.03 0.88 7.36
CA VAL A 260 16.48 -0.21 8.17
C VAL A 260 15.80 -1.22 7.24
N VAL A 261 16.33 -2.43 7.18
CA VAL A 261 15.92 -3.47 6.23
C VAL A 261 15.53 -4.77 6.93
N ARG A 262 15.09 -5.76 6.15
CA ARG A 262 14.95 -7.13 6.64
C ARG A 262 16.31 -7.73 7.02
N ASN A 263 16.32 -8.63 8.00
CA ASN A 263 17.54 -9.28 8.47
C ASN A 263 18.32 -10.04 7.37
N ASP A 264 17.65 -10.66 6.41
CA ASP A 264 18.28 -11.38 5.30
C ASP A 264 19.01 -10.43 4.33
N ILE A 265 18.47 -9.23 4.12
CA ILE A 265 19.12 -8.18 3.34
C ILE A 265 20.34 -7.64 4.09
N LYS A 266 20.17 -7.33 5.39
CA LYS A 266 21.28 -6.83 6.22
C LYS A 266 22.43 -7.83 6.28
N ASN A 267 22.14 -9.12 6.42
CA ASN A 267 23.14 -10.17 6.56
C ASN A 267 23.72 -10.69 5.24
N SER A 268 23.29 -10.15 4.09
CA SER A 268 23.89 -10.47 2.80
C SER A 268 25.36 -10.05 2.73
N ASP A 269 26.16 -10.74 1.91
CA ASP A 269 27.60 -10.49 1.78
C ASP A 269 27.94 -9.04 1.38
N THR A 270 27.04 -8.39 0.65
CA THR A 270 27.25 -7.02 0.21
C THR A 270 26.84 -5.97 1.26
N MET A 271 26.10 -6.34 2.32
CA MET A 271 25.51 -5.37 3.26
C MET A 271 25.95 -5.54 4.72
N LYS A 272 26.41 -6.73 5.10
CA LYS A 272 26.74 -7.08 6.49
C LYS A 272 27.71 -6.10 7.17
N ASP A 273 28.74 -5.67 6.45
CA ASP A 273 29.79 -4.79 6.98
C ASP A 273 29.42 -3.29 6.95
N LYS A 274 28.28 -2.91 6.34
CA LYS A 274 27.84 -1.52 6.25
C LYS A 274 27.13 -1.08 7.51
N ARG A 275 27.76 -0.20 8.30
CA ARG A 275 27.22 0.31 9.58
C ARG A 275 26.00 1.22 9.43
N SER A 276 25.83 1.85 8.27
CA SER A 276 24.66 2.69 7.94
C SER A 276 23.43 1.88 7.56
N ILE A 277 23.52 0.54 7.62
CA ILE A 277 22.42 -0.38 7.35
C ILE A 277 22.26 -1.25 8.59
N ILE A 278 21.04 -1.33 9.08
CA ILE A 278 20.64 -2.19 10.20
C ILE A 278 19.41 -2.98 9.82
N ASP A 279 19.12 -4.06 10.54
CA ASP A 279 17.86 -4.78 10.40
C ASP A 279 16.78 -4.24 11.35
N PHE A 280 15.54 -4.67 11.12
CA PHE A 280 14.41 -4.30 11.99
C PHE A 280 14.64 -4.73 13.44
N GLU A 281 15.24 -5.89 13.67
CA GLU A 281 15.58 -6.35 15.01
C GLU A 281 16.52 -5.39 15.72
N THR A 282 17.65 -5.01 15.10
CA THR A 282 18.59 -4.03 15.66
C THR A 282 17.91 -2.69 15.91
N TYR A 283 17.09 -2.22 14.97
CA TYR A 283 16.37 -0.95 15.10
C TYR A 283 15.43 -0.97 16.32
N PHE A 284 14.54 -1.96 16.40
CA PHE A 284 13.52 -2.03 17.45
C PHE A 284 14.06 -2.47 18.81
N LEU A 285 15.07 -3.33 18.87
CA LEU A 285 15.50 -3.97 20.12
C LEU A 285 16.75 -3.33 20.72
N ASP A 286 17.55 -2.61 19.92
CA ASP A 286 18.79 -1.99 20.37
C ASP A 286 18.77 -0.46 20.22
N GLU A 287 18.53 0.05 19.00
CA GLU A 287 18.71 1.48 18.71
C GLU A 287 17.61 2.37 19.29
N LEU A 288 16.34 1.97 19.15
CA LEU A 288 15.21 2.69 19.76
C LEU A 288 15.38 2.75 21.29
N PRO A 289 15.54 1.62 22.04
CA PRO A 289 15.76 1.67 23.48
C PRO A 289 16.94 2.52 23.91
N ALA A 290 18.08 2.41 23.23
CA ALA A 290 19.28 3.16 23.57
C ALA A 290 19.08 4.68 23.44
N THR A 291 18.34 5.11 22.41
CA THR A 291 18.04 6.52 22.21
C THR A 291 16.99 7.03 23.19
N LEU A 292 15.93 6.24 23.41
CA LEU A 292 14.84 6.59 24.33
C LEU A 292 15.30 6.67 25.79
N LYS A 293 16.30 5.87 26.18
CA LYS A 293 16.91 5.92 27.52
C LYS A 293 17.45 7.31 27.88
N PHE A 294 17.85 8.13 26.90
CA PHE A 294 18.29 9.50 27.16
C PHE A 294 17.19 10.41 27.73
N TRP A 295 15.92 10.13 27.41
CA TRP A 295 14.77 10.94 27.80
C TRP A 295 14.03 10.44 29.03
N ASN A 296 14.44 9.29 29.58
CA ASN A 296 13.89 8.67 30.77
C ASN A 296 14.64 9.10 32.04
#